data_AF-A0A1H9J7N9-F1
#
_entry.id   AF-A0A1H9J7N9-F1
#
_cell.length_a   1.000
_cell.length_b   1.000
_cell.length_c   1.000
_cell.angle_alpha   90.00
_cell.angle_beta   90.00
_cell.angle_gamma   90.00
#
_symmetry.space_group_name_H-M   'P 1'
#
loop_
_entity.id
_entity.type
_entity.pdbx_description
1 polymer ?
#
loop_
_entity_poly.entity_id
_entity_poly.type
_entity_poly.pdbx_seq_one_letter_code
_entity_poly.pdbx_strand_id
1 'polypeptide(L)'
;MGTFSFVQPNPHYLGRLLSAAEHKPILAGEDIYNQHGLKLWAAGKPISVTLRDRLLESRLHKPLEICIRLEDGVRSAHLCQDLERLLAQLPALPKLGGPHLGEVRAQFATLEVSGVPELQLSTVAFDGSGGYEHALLASLIATLLARRIGLPESELPALILAGLCHDFGEMYVNPDMLDRQKPLSVEQWRQVAVHPRIGALLLADCASMPPRIVRAVQEHHERLDGSGYPLGLQEDALSVHGRLLIVADVLAAIFAEEAQSEAQALLALRLVSRQFPADLVSVVCETLGHPVPPPATQQDPRELCRAAQDIYLRLQNCKDAAVQTHSNHDMPWSVRHFAGRVSELCTTLLVALNASGVMFLIADAETLGALDEEIAAELQLSLRELRWRSTMLLRHIWLEAGRQELGLMHFEAMLQCLLPVQDADAV
;
A
#
# COMPACT_ATOMS: atom_id res chain seq x y z
N MET A 1 -19.95 -6.49 -12.41
CA MET A 1 -18.53 -6.90 -12.40
C MET A 1 -18.47 -8.41 -12.37
N GLY A 2 -17.73 -9.06 -13.27
CA GLY A 2 -17.53 -10.51 -13.21
C GLY A 2 -16.81 -10.88 -11.92
N THR A 3 -17.16 -12.01 -11.32
CA THR A 3 -16.44 -12.55 -10.16
C THR A 3 -15.03 -12.91 -10.60
N PHE A 4 -14.03 -12.29 -9.96
CA PHE A 4 -12.63 -12.67 -10.14
C PHE A 4 -12.47 -14.16 -9.85
N SER A 5 -11.74 -14.89 -10.70
CA SER A 5 -11.74 -16.34 -10.70
C SER A 5 -10.38 -16.88 -11.14
N PHE A 6 -9.68 -17.56 -10.24
CA PHE A 6 -8.35 -18.12 -10.51
C PHE A 6 -8.34 -19.31 -11.49
N VAL A 7 -9.49 -19.91 -11.81
CA VAL A 7 -9.57 -20.91 -12.89
C VAL A 7 -9.43 -20.30 -14.29
N GLN A 8 -9.47 -18.97 -14.41
CA GLN A 8 -9.04 -18.28 -15.62
C GLN A 8 -7.63 -17.70 -15.37
N PRO A 9 -6.58 -18.23 -16.01
CA PRO A 9 -5.23 -17.75 -15.79
C PRO A 9 -5.08 -16.27 -16.12
N ASN A 10 -4.42 -15.53 -15.24
CA ASN A 10 -4.15 -14.10 -15.45
C ASN A 10 -2.82 -13.93 -16.24
N PRO A 11 -2.82 -13.11 -17.30
CA PRO A 11 -1.63 -12.92 -18.15
C PRO A 11 -0.46 -12.24 -17.43
N HIS A 12 -0.73 -11.29 -16.52
CA HIS A 12 0.31 -10.60 -15.75
C HIS A 12 0.94 -11.56 -14.74
N TYR A 13 0.12 -12.34 -14.05
CA TYR A 13 0.58 -13.38 -13.14
C TYR A 13 1.50 -14.39 -13.83
N LEU A 14 1.09 -14.89 -14.99
CA LEU A 14 1.91 -15.78 -15.82
C LEU A 14 3.21 -15.13 -16.27
N GLY A 15 3.19 -13.85 -16.62
CA GLY A 15 4.39 -13.09 -16.97
C GLY A 15 5.41 -13.06 -15.83
N ARG A 16 4.96 -12.76 -14.59
CA ARG A 16 5.82 -12.75 -13.40
C ARG A 16 6.38 -14.14 -13.08
N LEU A 17 5.55 -15.18 -13.19
CA LEU A 17 6.00 -16.56 -13.03
C LEU A 17 7.10 -16.93 -14.05
N LEU A 18 6.92 -16.57 -15.32
CA LEU A 18 7.92 -16.84 -16.34
C LEU A 18 9.23 -16.09 -16.08
N SER A 19 9.16 -14.82 -15.64
CA SER A 19 10.35 -14.06 -15.27
C SER A 19 11.09 -14.67 -14.07
N ALA A 20 10.37 -15.10 -13.03
CA ALA A 20 10.97 -15.82 -11.91
C ALA A 20 11.56 -17.17 -12.34
N ALA A 21 10.93 -17.86 -13.29
CA ALA A 21 11.40 -19.15 -13.82
C ALA A 21 12.74 -19.08 -14.56
N GLU A 22 13.18 -17.89 -15.00
CA GLU A 22 14.52 -17.67 -15.56
C GLU A 22 15.62 -17.85 -14.51
N HIS A 23 15.31 -17.60 -13.24
CA HIS A 23 16.24 -17.67 -12.12
C HIS A 23 16.10 -18.97 -11.31
N LYS A 24 14.86 -19.42 -11.09
CA LYS A 24 14.53 -20.61 -10.29
C LYS A 24 13.45 -21.45 -10.97
N PRO A 25 13.68 -22.75 -11.25
CA PRO A 25 12.69 -23.58 -11.95
C PRO A 25 11.35 -23.68 -11.20
N ILE A 26 10.28 -23.25 -11.86
CA ILE A 26 8.89 -23.47 -11.42
C ILE A 26 8.31 -24.63 -12.23
N LEU A 27 7.83 -25.66 -11.53
CA LEU A 27 7.37 -26.90 -12.12
C LEU A 27 5.88 -27.10 -11.90
N ALA A 28 5.22 -27.83 -12.80
CA ALA A 28 3.91 -28.39 -12.53
C ALA A 28 4.01 -29.44 -11.41
N GLY A 29 3.35 -29.20 -10.28
CA GLY A 29 3.29 -30.14 -9.15
C GLY A 29 2.38 -31.33 -9.44
N GLU A 30 1.37 -31.13 -10.29
CA GLU A 30 0.45 -32.16 -10.78
C GLU A 30 0.18 -31.99 -12.30
N ASP A 31 -0.51 -32.94 -12.91
CA ASP A 31 -1.00 -32.77 -14.29
C ASP A 31 -2.02 -31.62 -14.31
N ILE A 32 -1.85 -30.69 -15.25
CA ILE A 32 -2.72 -29.51 -15.39
C ILE A 32 -3.78 -29.81 -16.45
N TYR A 33 -5.05 -29.62 -16.09
CA TYR A 33 -6.19 -29.90 -16.96
C TYR A 33 -7.06 -28.66 -17.18
N ASN A 34 -7.70 -28.59 -18.36
CA ASN A 34 -8.78 -27.64 -18.59
C ASN A 34 -10.08 -28.12 -17.91
N GLN A 35 -11.10 -27.26 -17.88
CA GLN A 35 -12.42 -27.54 -17.29
C GLN A 35 -13.15 -28.75 -17.90
N HIS A 36 -12.73 -29.20 -19.10
CA HIS A 36 -13.29 -30.36 -19.80
C HIS A 36 -12.48 -31.65 -19.59
N GLY A 37 -11.43 -31.62 -18.74
CA GLY A 37 -10.59 -32.78 -18.45
C GLY A 37 -9.51 -33.07 -19.49
N LEU A 38 -9.26 -32.16 -20.44
CA LEU A 38 -8.12 -32.28 -21.36
C LEU A 38 -6.84 -31.86 -20.64
N LYS A 39 -5.82 -32.72 -20.70
CA LYS A 39 -4.49 -32.42 -20.14
C LYS A 39 -3.79 -31.35 -20.95
N LEU A 40 -3.50 -30.21 -20.33
CA LEU A 40 -2.76 -29.10 -20.91
C LEU A 40 -1.26 -29.25 -20.70
N TRP A 41 -0.85 -29.72 -19.51
CA TRP A 41 0.55 -29.87 -19.11
C TRP A 41 0.75 -31.09 -18.21
N ALA A 42 1.94 -31.69 -18.27
CA ALA A 42 2.27 -32.86 -17.46
C ALA A 42 3.02 -32.46 -16.18
N ALA A 43 2.79 -33.22 -15.10
CA ALA A 43 3.50 -33.08 -13.84
C ALA A 43 5.02 -33.16 -14.02
N GLY A 44 5.75 -32.39 -13.22
CA GLY A 44 7.21 -32.30 -13.24
C GLY A 44 7.79 -31.47 -14.38
N LYS A 45 6.98 -31.05 -15.37
CA LYS A 45 7.48 -30.18 -16.45
C LYS A 45 7.59 -28.73 -15.97
N PRO A 46 8.65 -28.01 -16.39
CA PRO A 46 8.76 -26.58 -16.09
C PRO A 46 7.65 -25.78 -16.77
N ILE A 47 7.27 -24.67 -16.15
CA ILE A 47 6.45 -23.67 -16.82
C ILE A 47 7.24 -23.06 -17.99
N SER A 48 6.55 -22.68 -19.05
CA SER A 48 7.18 -22.18 -20.27
C SER A 48 6.23 -21.26 -21.03
N VAL A 49 6.77 -20.52 -22.00
CA VAL A 49 5.98 -19.71 -22.94
C VAL A 49 4.92 -20.56 -23.65
N THR A 50 5.28 -21.79 -24.06
CA THR A 50 4.33 -22.73 -24.67
C THR A 50 3.17 -23.11 -23.73
N LEU A 51 3.45 -23.26 -22.44
CA LEU A 51 2.40 -23.50 -21.45
C LEU A 51 1.52 -22.27 -21.30
N ARG A 52 2.11 -21.08 -21.16
CA ARG A 52 1.37 -19.80 -21.02
C ARG A 52 0.33 -19.66 -22.12
N ASP A 53 0.71 -19.87 -23.37
CA ASP A 53 -0.21 -19.70 -24.51
C ASP A 53 -1.40 -20.67 -24.42
N ARG A 54 -1.16 -21.93 -24.02
CA ARG A 54 -2.24 -22.92 -23.77
C ARG A 54 -3.14 -22.54 -22.60
N LEU A 55 -2.57 -21.98 -21.53
CA LEU A 55 -3.29 -21.58 -20.32
C LEU A 55 -4.19 -20.37 -20.58
N LEU A 56 -3.72 -19.38 -21.36
CA LEU A 56 -4.49 -18.16 -21.66
C LEU A 56 -5.75 -18.46 -22.49
N GLU A 57 -5.71 -19.50 -23.32
CA GLU A 57 -6.83 -19.94 -24.15
C GLU A 57 -7.81 -20.89 -23.42
N SER A 58 -7.52 -21.27 -22.17
CA SER A 58 -8.25 -22.33 -21.47
C SER A 58 -8.72 -21.90 -20.09
N ARG A 59 -9.96 -22.28 -19.74
CA ARG A 59 -10.38 -22.35 -18.33
C ARG A 59 -9.87 -23.63 -17.70
N LEU A 60 -9.27 -23.53 -16.52
CA LEU A 60 -8.67 -24.65 -15.80
C LEU A 60 -9.69 -25.40 -14.95
N HIS A 61 -9.37 -26.66 -14.65
CA HIS A 61 -10.13 -27.44 -13.66
C HIS A 61 -9.87 -26.95 -12.23
N LYS A 62 -8.64 -26.51 -11.95
CA LYS A 62 -8.17 -25.96 -10.67
C LYS A 62 -7.39 -24.66 -10.91
N PRO A 63 -7.32 -23.74 -9.94
CA PRO A 63 -6.41 -22.60 -9.98
C PRO A 63 -4.98 -23.02 -10.34
N LEU A 64 -4.27 -22.22 -11.13
CA LEU A 64 -2.90 -22.55 -11.53
C LEU A 64 -1.96 -22.55 -10.32
N GLU A 65 -2.21 -21.65 -9.38
CA GLU A 65 -1.43 -21.35 -8.18
C GLU A 65 -1.25 -22.58 -7.28
N ILE A 66 -2.23 -23.49 -7.28
CA ILE A 66 -2.15 -24.75 -6.52
C ILE A 66 -1.59 -25.91 -7.34
N CYS A 67 -1.51 -25.76 -8.67
CA CYS A 67 -1.03 -26.78 -9.58
C CYS A 67 0.49 -26.70 -9.82
N ILE A 68 1.15 -25.60 -9.44
CA ILE A 68 2.58 -25.35 -9.67
C ILE A 68 3.33 -25.21 -8.35
N ARG A 69 4.64 -25.46 -8.39
CA ARG A 69 5.52 -25.37 -7.22
C ARG A 69 6.93 -24.96 -7.62
N LEU A 70 7.66 -24.42 -6.66
CA LEU A 70 9.10 -24.26 -6.72
C LEU A 70 9.78 -25.41 -6.01
N GLU A 71 10.92 -25.88 -6.53
CA GLU A 71 11.72 -26.89 -5.84
C GLU A 71 12.52 -26.32 -4.65
N ASP A 72 12.95 -25.06 -4.76
CA ASP A 72 13.81 -24.38 -3.78
C ASP A 72 13.37 -22.92 -3.60
N GLY A 73 12.19 -22.75 -2.99
CA GLY A 73 11.59 -21.45 -2.71
C GLY A 73 12.11 -20.77 -1.44
N VAL A 74 11.60 -19.57 -1.19
CA VAL A 74 11.78 -18.81 0.05
C VAL A 74 11.19 -19.60 1.22
N ARG A 75 12.02 -19.86 2.22
CA ARG A 75 11.69 -20.62 3.44
C ARG A 75 12.16 -19.84 4.66
N SER A 76 11.88 -20.32 5.86
CA SER A 76 12.30 -19.67 7.12
C SER A 76 13.79 -19.33 7.15
N ALA A 77 14.67 -20.20 6.66
CA ALA A 77 16.11 -19.94 6.61
C ALA A 77 16.46 -18.71 5.73
N HIS A 78 15.81 -18.57 4.58
CA HIS A 78 15.96 -17.41 3.69
C HIS A 78 15.44 -16.13 4.36
N LEU A 79 14.22 -16.21 4.93
CA LEU A 79 13.59 -15.09 5.65
C LEU A 79 14.47 -14.61 6.80
N CYS A 80 15.05 -15.51 7.59
CA CYS A 80 15.96 -15.15 8.68
C CYS A 80 17.21 -14.45 8.17
N GLN A 81 17.85 -14.98 7.13
CA GLN A 81 19.05 -14.38 6.56
C GLN A 81 18.79 -12.95 6.05
N ASP A 82 17.68 -12.76 5.33
CA ASP A 82 17.31 -11.45 4.78
C ASP A 82 16.85 -10.49 5.88
N LEU A 83 16.19 -10.99 6.93
CA LEU A 83 15.83 -10.21 8.11
C LEU A 83 17.08 -9.67 8.82
N GLU A 84 18.13 -10.48 9.00
CA GLU A 84 19.39 -10.01 9.57
C GLU A 84 20.04 -8.91 8.71
N ARG A 85 19.91 -9.02 7.38
CA ARG A 85 20.40 -7.99 6.46
C ARG A 85 19.65 -6.67 6.66
N LEU A 86 18.32 -6.71 6.73
CA LEU A 86 17.49 -5.54 6.99
C LEU A 86 17.80 -4.90 8.34
N LEU A 87 17.95 -5.70 9.40
CA LEU A 87 18.32 -5.21 10.73
C LEU A 87 19.68 -4.51 10.75
N ALA A 88 20.63 -4.98 9.93
CA ALA A 88 21.95 -4.37 9.79
C ALA A 88 21.92 -3.08 8.96
N GLN A 89 21.07 -3.02 7.93
CA GLN A 89 20.95 -1.88 7.02
C GLN A 89 20.10 -0.73 7.58
N LEU A 90 19.08 -1.03 8.39
CA LEU A 90 18.08 -0.06 8.84
C LEU A 90 18.12 0.09 10.37
N PRO A 91 18.83 1.10 10.91
CA PRO A 91 18.93 1.35 12.36
C PRO A 91 17.60 1.58 13.07
N ALA A 92 16.55 1.99 12.33
CA ALA A 92 15.20 2.14 12.85
C ALA A 92 14.60 0.82 13.37
N LEU A 93 14.94 -0.32 12.76
CA LEU A 93 14.32 -1.61 13.08
C LEU A 93 14.75 -2.15 14.45
N PRO A 94 16.06 -2.18 14.81
CA PRO A 94 16.46 -2.53 16.18
C PRO A 94 15.87 -1.60 17.24
N LYS A 95 15.75 -0.28 16.95
CA LYS A 95 15.08 0.67 17.86
C LYS A 95 13.62 0.26 18.08
N LEU A 96 12.86 0.04 16.99
CA LEU A 96 11.45 -0.38 17.02
C LEU A 96 11.25 -1.67 17.82
N GLY A 97 12.13 -2.66 17.60
CA GLY A 97 12.10 -3.92 18.32
C GLY A 97 12.39 -3.81 19.81
N GLY A 98 13.34 -2.96 20.20
CA GLY A 98 13.74 -2.77 21.59
C GLY A 98 13.94 -4.13 22.31
N PRO A 99 13.31 -4.37 23.47
CA PRO A 99 13.46 -5.63 24.21
C PRO A 99 12.81 -6.83 23.52
N HIS A 100 11.91 -6.63 22.54
CA HIS A 100 11.17 -7.70 21.87
C HIS A 100 11.86 -8.23 20.60
N LEU A 101 12.97 -7.61 20.19
CA LEU A 101 13.64 -7.97 18.92
C LEU A 101 14.03 -9.45 18.85
N GLY A 102 14.57 -10.01 19.95
CA GLY A 102 14.98 -11.41 20.00
C GLY A 102 13.80 -12.38 19.87
N GLU A 103 12.67 -12.05 20.49
CA GLU A 103 11.43 -12.83 20.42
C GLU A 103 10.86 -12.82 18.99
N VAL A 104 10.79 -11.64 18.36
CA VAL A 104 10.33 -11.50 16.98
C VAL A 104 11.22 -12.31 16.02
N ARG A 105 12.54 -12.24 16.16
CA ARG A 105 13.47 -13.04 15.36
C ARG A 105 13.22 -14.55 15.50
N ALA A 106 12.93 -15.01 16.71
CA ALA A 106 12.63 -16.42 16.96
C ALA A 106 11.34 -16.87 16.23
N GLN A 107 10.31 -16.02 16.19
CA GLN A 107 9.07 -16.32 15.48
C GLN A 107 9.27 -16.50 13.97
N PHE A 108 10.11 -15.67 13.34
CA PHE A 108 10.49 -15.84 11.92
C PHE A 108 11.26 -17.14 11.68
N ALA A 109 12.13 -17.54 12.60
CA ALA A 109 12.91 -18.77 12.47
C ALA A 109 12.06 -20.05 12.50
N THR A 110 10.94 -20.01 13.22
CA THR A 110 10.00 -21.14 13.32
C THR A 110 8.83 -21.06 12.34
N LEU A 111 8.78 -20.03 11.50
CA LEU A 111 7.67 -19.81 10.58
C LEU A 111 7.63 -20.88 9.48
N GLU A 112 6.51 -21.56 9.33
CA GLU A 112 6.27 -22.43 8.20
C GLU A 112 5.62 -21.65 7.04
N VAL A 113 6.35 -21.55 5.93
CA VAL A 113 5.85 -21.00 4.67
C VAL A 113 5.87 -22.13 3.66
N SER A 114 4.70 -22.47 3.11
CA SER A 114 4.55 -23.57 2.15
C SER A 114 3.41 -23.28 1.18
N GLY A 115 3.37 -24.03 0.07
CA GLY A 115 2.28 -23.93 -0.91
C GLY A 115 2.25 -22.57 -1.60
N VAL A 116 1.06 -21.97 -1.68
CA VAL A 116 0.85 -20.70 -2.41
C VAL A 116 1.70 -19.55 -1.83
N PRO A 117 1.76 -19.32 -0.50
CA PRO A 117 2.67 -18.30 0.04
C PRO A 117 4.14 -18.49 -0.32
N GLU A 118 4.67 -19.72 -0.26
CA GLU A 118 6.06 -20.02 -0.66
C GLU A 118 6.25 -19.69 -2.15
N LEU A 119 5.30 -20.10 -2.99
CA LEU A 119 5.31 -19.82 -4.42
C LEU A 119 5.33 -18.31 -4.71
N GLN A 120 4.43 -17.53 -4.10
CA GLN A 120 4.32 -16.10 -4.37
C GLN A 120 5.53 -15.33 -3.83
N LEU A 121 5.95 -15.57 -2.59
CA LEU A 121 7.14 -14.92 -2.01
C LEU A 121 8.37 -15.15 -2.87
N SER A 122 8.56 -16.39 -3.31
CA SER A 122 9.68 -16.72 -4.18
C SER A 122 9.56 -16.05 -5.54
N THR A 123 8.35 -15.99 -6.12
CA THR A 123 8.14 -15.34 -7.42
C THR A 123 8.51 -13.86 -7.33
N VAL A 124 8.05 -13.15 -6.29
CA VAL A 124 8.39 -11.73 -6.10
C VAL A 124 9.83 -11.49 -5.65
N ALA A 125 10.51 -12.51 -5.10
CA ALA A 125 11.94 -12.45 -4.79
C ALA A 125 12.81 -12.57 -6.05
N PHE A 126 12.34 -13.30 -7.08
CA PHE A 126 13.12 -13.61 -8.27
C PHE A 126 12.70 -12.84 -9.53
N ASP A 127 11.62 -12.06 -9.49
CA ASP A 127 11.18 -11.24 -10.63
C ASP A 127 11.81 -9.83 -10.68
N GLY A 128 12.62 -9.47 -9.67
CA GLY A 128 13.34 -8.20 -9.62
C GLY A 128 12.48 -6.98 -9.29
N SER A 129 11.22 -7.16 -8.86
CA SER A 129 10.29 -6.05 -8.56
C SER A 129 10.58 -5.31 -7.24
N GLY A 130 11.41 -5.86 -6.36
CA GLY A 130 11.60 -5.36 -4.99
C GLY A 130 10.44 -5.68 -4.03
N GLY A 131 9.36 -6.32 -4.51
CA GLY A 131 8.19 -6.63 -3.69
C GLY A 131 8.48 -7.58 -2.52
N TYR A 132 9.48 -8.46 -2.64
CA TYR A 132 9.92 -9.33 -1.55
C TYR A 132 10.46 -8.54 -0.35
N GLU A 133 11.31 -7.54 -0.59
CA GLU A 133 11.91 -6.74 0.46
C GLU A 133 10.86 -5.91 1.20
N HIS A 134 9.95 -5.29 0.45
CA HIS A 134 8.80 -4.56 1.01
C HIS A 134 7.93 -5.49 1.88
N ALA A 135 7.58 -6.67 1.40
CA ALA A 135 6.78 -7.64 2.14
C ALA A 135 7.47 -8.10 3.44
N LEU A 136 8.78 -8.38 3.40
CA LEU A 136 9.56 -8.77 4.57
C LEU A 136 9.65 -7.63 5.58
N LEU A 137 9.89 -6.41 5.10
CA LEU A 137 10.01 -5.21 5.93
C LEU A 137 8.68 -4.86 6.60
N ALA A 138 7.56 -4.89 5.86
CA ALA A 138 6.23 -4.67 6.40
C ALA A 138 5.87 -5.74 7.45
N SER A 139 6.16 -7.01 7.16
CA SER A 139 5.94 -8.12 8.11
C SER A 139 6.74 -7.93 9.41
N LEU A 140 8.02 -7.57 9.29
CA LEU A 140 8.88 -7.32 10.43
C LEU A 140 8.37 -6.13 11.27
N ILE A 141 8.11 -4.98 10.63
CA ILE A 141 7.63 -3.77 11.31
C ILE A 141 6.31 -4.04 12.03
N ALA A 142 5.35 -4.68 11.36
CA ALA A 142 4.06 -5.03 11.97
C ALA A 142 4.26 -5.89 13.23
N THR A 143 5.16 -6.88 13.17
CA THR A 143 5.44 -7.80 14.28
C THR A 143 6.15 -7.11 15.44
N LEU A 144 7.10 -6.19 15.16
CA LEU A 144 7.76 -5.38 16.19
C LEU A 144 6.74 -4.47 16.89
N LEU A 145 5.90 -3.77 16.12
CA LEU A 145 4.85 -2.90 16.66
C LEU A 145 3.82 -3.67 17.49
N ALA A 146 3.41 -4.86 17.02
CA ALA A 146 2.48 -5.73 17.72
C ALA A 146 2.98 -6.08 19.14
N ARG A 147 4.28 -6.38 19.28
CA ARG A 147 4.87 -6.67 20.59
C ARG A 147 4.98 -5.43 21.46
N ARG A 148 5.26 -4.27 20.89
CA ARG A 148 5.28 -2.99 21.63
C ARG A 148 3.92 -2.59 22.20
N ILE A 149 2.82 -2.96 21.54
CA ILE A 149 1.45 -2.76 22.07
C ILE A 149 0.92 -3.96 22.88
N GLY A 150 1.76 -4.97 23.14
CA GLY A 150 1.41 -6.10 24.01
C GLY A 150 0.56 -7.21 23.36
N LEU A 151 0.54 -7.31 22.02
CA LEU A 151 -0.16 -8.40 21.33
C LEU A 151 0.50 -9.75 21.69
N PRO A 152 -0.25 -10.79 22.10
CA PRO A 152 0.31 -12.07 22.54
C PRO A 152 1.18 -12.75 21.46
N GLU A 153 2.21 -13.50 21.88
CA GLU A 153 3.11 -14.21 20.95
C GLU A 153 2.37 -15.17 20.02
N SER A 154 1.27 -15.77 20.51
CA SER A 154 0.41 -16.68 19.75
C SER A 154 -0.24 -16.04 18.51
N GLU A 155 -0.35 -14.71 18.48
CA GLU A 155 -0.90 -13.98 17.33
C GLU A 155 0.18 -13.68 16.27
N LEU A 156 1.46 -13.68 16.63
CA LEU A 156 2.54 -13.26 15.74
C LEU A 156 2.66 -14.10 14.47
N PRO A 157 2.56 -15.45 14.47
CA PRO A 157 2.66 -16.22 13.24
C PRO A 157 1.61 -15.80 12.18
N ALA A 158 0.40 -15.44 12.62
CA ALA A 158 -0.65 -14.98 11.72
C ALA A 158 -0.35 -13.59 11.16
N LEU A 159 0.18 -12.68 12.00
CA LEU A 159 0.59 -11.34 11.58
C LEU A 159 1.79 -11.38 10.63
N ILE A 160 2.78 -12.22 10.91
CA ILE A 160 3.96 -12.40 10.06
C ILE A 160 3.53 -12.85 8.66
N LEU A 161 2.68 -13.89 8.59
CA LEU A 161 2.12 -14.35 7.31
C LEU A 161 1.28 -13.27 6.62
N ALA A 162 0.44 -12.54 7.36
CA ALA A 162 -0.36 -11.46 6.77
C ALA A 162 0.53 -10.38 6.16
N GLY A 163 1.59 -9.96 6.86
CA GLY A 163 2.56 -8.99 6.35
C GLY A 163 3.35 -9.50 5.14
N LEU A 164 3.75 -10.78 5.14
CA LEU A 164 4.44 -11.37 3.99
C LEU A 164 3.55 -11.48 2.75
N CYS A 165 2.23 -11.57 2.94
CA CYS A 165 1.27 -11.83 1.85
C CYS A 165 0.46 -10.60 1.41
N HIS A 166 0.62 -9.43 2.06
CA HIS A 166 -0.31 -8.32 1.91
C HIS A 166 -0.47 -7.83 0.46
N ASP A 167 0.63 -7.80 -0.29
CA ASP A 167 0.66 -7.33 -1.68
C ASP A 167 0.63 -8.44 -2.74
N PHE A 168 0.35 -9.70 -2.39
CA PHE A 168 0.28 -10.78 -3.40
C PHE A 168 -0.72 -10.52 -4.52
N GLY A 169 -1.75 -9.71 -4.27
CA GLY A 169 -2.70 -9.30 -5.29
C GLY A 169 -2.07 -8.49 -6.43
N GLU A 170 -0.96 -7.79 -6.19
CA GLU A 170 -0.27 -7.00 -7.20
C GLU A 170 0.27 -7.87 -8.34
N MET A 171 0.51 -9.16 -8.10
CA MET A 171 0.95 -10.08 -9.14
C MET A 171 -0.06 -10.28 -10.28
N TYR A 172 -1.31 -9.88 -10.06
CA TYR A 172 -2.41 -9.96 -11.02
C TYR A 172 -2.71 -8.62 -11.71
N VAL A 173 -2.00 -7.56 -11.32
CA VAL A 173 -2.12 -6.22 -11.86
C VAL A 173 -1.11 -6.03 -12.99
N ASN A 174 -1.44 -5.21 -13.98
CA ASN A 174 -0.48 -4.87 -15.03
C ASN A 174 0.75 -4.18 -14.40
N PRO A 175 1.98 -4.70 -14.62
CA PRO A 175 3.19 -4.12 -14.04
C PRO A 175 3.39 -2.64 -14.40
N ASP A 176 2.93 -2.20 -15.59
CA ASP A 176 3.03 -0.79 -15.98
C ASP A 176 2.23 0.15 -15.05
N MET A 177 1.22 -0.37 -14.34
CA MET A 177 0.39 0.37 -13.38
C MET A 177 0.96 0.37 -11.97
N LEU A 178 1.94 -0.49 -11.67
CA LEU A 178 2.61 -0.55 -10.38
C LEU A 178 3.84 0.38 -10.33
N ASP A 179 4.22 0.95 -11.47
CA ASP A 179 5.26 1.96 -11.55
C ASP A 179 4.82 3.26 -10.85
N ARG A 180 5.34 3.46 -9.63
CA ARG A 180 5.03 4.60 -8.77
C ARG A 180 5.45 5.95 -9.37
N GLN A 181 6.27 5.98 -10.42
CA GLN A 181 6.71 7.20 -11.09
C GLN A 181 5.71 7.70 -12.15
N LYS A 182 4.74 6.86 -12.55
CA LYS A 182 3.77 7.21 -13.58
C LYS A 182 2.44 7.61 -12.97
N PRO A 183 1.80 8.70 -13.45
CA PRO A 183 0.43 8.99 -13.08
C PRO A 183 -0.49 7.87 -13.56
N LEU A 184 -1.52 7.57 -12.78
CA LEU A 184 -2.53 6.56 -13.12
C LEU A 184 -3.84 7.25 -13.48
N SER A 185 -4.46 6.81 -14.57
CA SER A 185 -5.85 7.14 -14.86
C SER A 185 -6.79 6.58 -13.79
N VAL A 186 -8.04 7.04 -13.79
CA VAL A 186 -9.08 6.54 -12.88
C VAL A 186 -9.27 5.02 -13.01
N GLU A 187 -9.31 4.54 -14.25
CA GLU A 187 -9.48 3.13 -14.58
C GLU A 187 -8.28 2.31 -14.15
N GLN A 188 -7.07 2.83 -14.37
CA GLN A 188 -5.84 2.18 -13.93
C GLN A 188 -5.77 2.10 -12.40
N TRP A 189 -6.10 3.19 -11.71
CA TRP A 189 -6.16 3.21 -10.26
C TRP A 189 -7.18 2.21 -9.71
N ARG A 190 -8.37 2.09 -10.30
CA ARG A 190 -9.36 1.06 -9.91
C ARG A 190 -8.82 -0.35 -10.03
N GLN A 191 -7.97 -0.63 -11.03
CA GLN A 191 -7.33 -1.93 -11.20
C GLN A 191 -6.25 -2.17 -10.14
N VAL A 192 -5.48 -1.14 -9.76
CA VAL A 192 -4.49 -1.24 -8.68
C VAL A 192 -5.19 -1.42 -7.33
N ALA A 193 -6.22 -0.62 -7.03
CA ALA A 193 -6.90 -0.61 -5.73
C ALA A 193 -7.67 -1.90 -5.40
N VAL A 194 -7.83 -2.82 -6.36
CA VAL A 194 -8.45 -4.13 -6.12
C VAL A 194 -7.46 -5.18 -5.61
N HIS A 195 -6.15 -4.92 -5.62
CA HIS A 195 -5.15 -5.92 -5.23
C HIS A 195 -5.31 -6.43 -3.79
N PRO A 196 -5.74 -5.66 -2.76
CA PRO A 196 -5.94 -6.23 -1.42
C PRO A 196 -7.02 -7.30 -1.43
N ARG A 197 -8.05 -7.09 -2.27
CA ARG A 197 -9.13 -8.07 -2.48
C ARG A 197 -8.66 -9.29 -3.27
N ILE A 198 -7.84 -9.10 -4.30
CA ILE A 198 -7.27 -10.24 -5.05
C ILE A 198 -6.39 -11.08 -4.12
N GLY A 199 -5.51 -10.46 -3.33
CA GLY A 199 -4.66 -11.13 -2.34
C GLY A 199 -5.49 -11.88 -1.30
N ALA A 200 -6.53 -11.26 -0.77
CA ALA A 200 -7.46 -11.91 0.17
C ALA A 200 -8.12 -13.15 -0.45
N LEU A 201 -8.62 -13.05 -1.69
CA LEU A 201 -9.23 -14.19 -2.41
C LEU A 201 -8.20 -15.30 -2.68
N LEU A 202 -6.98 -14.96 -3.06
CA LEU A 202 -5.91 -15.93 -3.28
C LEU A 202 -5.62 -16.73 -2.01
N LEU A 203 -5.50 -16.04 -0.88
CA LEU A 203 -5.21 -16.67 0.40
C LEU A 203 -6.39 -17.52 0.90
N ALA A 204 -7.62 -17.08 0.67
CA ALA A 204 -8.81 -17.83 1.05
C ALA A 204 -9.00 -19.07 0.17
N ASP A 205 -9.03 -18.89 -1.16
CA ASP A 205 -9.48 -19.91 -2.11
C ASP A 205 -8.37 -20.87 -2.54
N CYS A 206 -7.12 -20.40 -2.58
CA CYS A 206 -5.98 -21.20 -3.05
C CYS A 206 -5.06 -21.65 -1.91
N ALA A 207 -4.86 -20.82 -0.89
CA ALA A 207 -3.99 -21.17 0.24
C ALA A 207 -4.75 -21.72 1.46
N SER A 208 -6.09 -21.62 1.49
CA SER A 208 -6.93 -22.01 2.64
C SER A 208 -6.48 -21.38 3.96
N MET A 209 -6.04 -20.13 3.92
CA MET A 209 -5.50 -19.44 5.08
C MET A 209 -6.58 -19.09 6.10
N PRO A 210 -6.23 -19.03 7.41
CA PRO A 210 -7.13 -18.57 8.45
C PRO A 210 -7.79 -17.22 8.11
N PRO A 211 -9.10 -17.04 8.38
CA PRO A 211 -9.83 -15.81 8.03
C PRO A 211 -9.21 -14.52 8.58
N ARG A 212 -8.51 -14.58 9.72
CA ARG A 212 -7.82 -13.42 10.29
C ARG A 212 -6.65 -12.92 9.43
N ILE A 213 -5.94 -13.82 8.74
CA ILE A 213 -4.85 -13.47 7.82
C ILE A 213 -5.44 -12.84 6.56
N VAL A 214 -6.46 -13.50 5.99
CA VAL A 214 -7.20 -13.02 4.82
C VAL A 214 -7.75 -11.61 5.06
N ARG A 215 -8.36 -11.39 6.22
CA ARG A 215 -8.90 -10.09 6.62
C ARG A 215 -7.81 -9.02 6.75
N ALA A 216 -6.70 -9.33 7.42
CA ALA A 216 -5.58 -8.39 7.56
C ALA A 216 -5.02 -7.96 6.18
N VAL A 217 -4.85 -8.92 5.27
CA VAL A 217 -4.42 -8.66 3.88
C VAL A 217 -5.44 -7.83 3.13
N GLN A 218 -6.74 -7.94 3.40
CA GLN A 218 -7.73 -7.08 2.76
C GLN A 218 -7.72 -5.63 3.31
N GLU A 219 -7.30 -5.45 4.56
CA GLU A 219 -7.42 -4.19 5.31
C GLU A 219 -6.18 -3.28 5.25
N HIS A 220 -5.03 -3.72 4.70
CA HIS A 220 -3.75 -3.01 4.84
C HIS A 220 -3.72 -1.60 4.20
N HIS A 221 -4.61 -1.32 3.24
CA HIS A 221 -4.79 0.01 2.64
C HIS A 221 -6.01 0.78 3.15
N GLU A 222 -6.71 0.27 4.15
CA GLU A 222 -7.75 1.01 4.85
C GLU A 222 -7.16 2.15 5.68
N ARG A 223 -7.97 3.12 6.07
CA ARG A 223 -7.56 4.25 6.91
C ARG A 223 -8.63 4.49 7.97
N LEU A 224 -8.24 4.93 9.17
CA LEU A 224 -9.17 5.02 10.30
C LEU A 224 -10.31 6.01 10.07
N ASP A 225 -10.09 7.01 9.21
CA ASP A 225 -11.07 7.99 8.77
C ASP A 225 -11.95 7.50 7.60
N GLY A 226 -11.82 6.24 7.17
CA GLY A 226 -12.58 5.67 6.06
C GLY A 226 -12.15 6.14 4.67
N SER A 227 -11.05 6.88 4.54
CA SER A 227 -10.54 7.33 3.23
C SER A 227 -9.76 6.24 2.48
N GLY A 228 -9.57 5.07 3.10
CA GLY A 228 -8.83 3.94 2.54
C GLY A 228 -9.65 3.08 1.57
N TYR A 229 -9.07 1.96 1.15
CA TYR A 229 -9.65 1.03 0.19
C TYR A 229 -9.23 -0.42 0.51
N PRO A 230 -9.96 -1.45 0.01
CA PRO A 230 -11.07 -1.42 -0.95
C PRO A 230 -12.47 -1.26 -0.34
N LEU A 231 -12.63 -1.39 0.98
CA LEU A 231 -13.92 -1.41 1.65
C LEU A 231 -14.32 -0.03 2.20
N GLY A 232 -13.35 0.83 2.54
CA GLY A 232 -13.61 2.15 3.13
C GLY A 232 -14.00 2.03 4.61
N LEU A 233 -13.33 1.13 5.35
CA LEU A 233 -13.61 0.84 6.75
C LEU A 233 -13.16 2.00 7.64
N GLN A 234 -13.90 2.24 8.71
CA GLN A 234 -13.50 3.14 9.80
C GLN A 234 -12.86 2.36 10.94
N GLU A 235 -12.24 3.08 11.88
CA GLU A 235 -11.47 2.52 13.00
C GLU A 235 -12.13 1.34 13.72
N ASP A 236 -13.42 1.43 14.02
CA ASP A 236 -14.19 0.43 14.76
C ASP A 236 -14.40 -0.89 13.98
N ALA A 237 -14.33 -0.82 12.66
CA ALA A 237 -14.48 -1.97 11.77
C ALA A 237 -13.15 -2.65 11.42
N LEU A 238 -12.00 -2.06 11.76
CA LEU A 238 -10.68 -2.60 11.44
C LEU A 238 -10.21 -3.67 12.44
N SER A 239 -9.63 -4.75 11.94
CA SER A 239 -8.99 -5.74 12.81
C SER A 239 -7.70 -5.18 13.42
N VAL A 240 -7.24 -5.77 14.54
CA VAL A 240 -5.94 -5.41 15.12
C VAL A 240 -4.78 -5.66 14.13
N HIS A 241 -4.86 -6.74 13.34
CA HIS A 241 -3.86 -7.07 12.34
C HIS A 241 -3.88 -6.08 11.17
N GLY A 242 -5.07 -5.68 10.69
CA GLY A 242 -5.22 -4.64 9.68
C GLY A 242 -4.64 -3.29 10.15
N ARG A 243 -4.96 -2.87 11.37
CA ARG A 243 -4.39 -1.66 11.99
C ARG A 243 -2.86 -1.67 12.05
N LEU A 244 -2.26 -2.81 12.38
CA LEU A 244 -0.81 -3.00 12.36
C LEU A 244 -0.23 -2.89 10.95
N LEU A 245 -0.86 -3.54 9.96
CA LEU A 245 -0.40 -3.50 8.56
C LEU A 245 -0.54 -2.12 7.93
N ILE A 246 -1.57 -1.35 8.27
CA ILE A 246 -1.75 0.04 7.79
C ILE A 246 -0.53 0.92 8.11
N VAL A 247 0.02 0.77 9.33
CA VAL A 247 1.23 1.52 9.74
C VAL A 247 2.48 0.88 9.15
N ALA A 248 2.57 -0.45 9.18
CA ALA A 248 3.77 -1.16 8.73
C ALA A 248 4.03 -1.02 7.23
N ASP A 249 3.00 -1.03 6.39
CA ASP A 249 3.09 -0.82 4.94
C ASP A 249 3.67 0.56 4.61
N VAL A 250 3.16 1.62 5.25
CA VAL A 250 3.68 2.98 5.08
C VAL A 250 5.13 3.09 5.52
N LEU A 251 5.48 2.51 6.68
CA LEU A 251 6.86 2.53 7.17
C LEU A 251 7.80 1.72 6.27
N ALA A 252 7.37 0.57 5.77
CA ALA A 252 8.16 -0.26 4.86
C ALA A 252 8.45 0.49 3.55
N ALA A 253 7.43 1.11 2.96
CA ALA A 253 7.60 1.92 1.75
C ALA A 253 8.58 3.08 1.96
N ILE A 254 8.53 3.75 3.11
CA ILE A 254 9.43 4.87 3.43
C ILE A 254 10.86 4.38 3.75
N PHE A 255 11.00 3.30 4.52
CA PHE A 255 12.31 2.77 4.92
C PHE A 255 13.08 2.11 3.77
N ALA A 256 12.38 1.63 2.75
CA ALA A 256 13.01 1.12 1.52
C ALA A 256 13.72 2.22 0.68
N GLU A 257 13.35 3.50 0.87
CA GLU A 257 14.03 4.63 0.24
C GLU A 257 15.18 5.08 1.18
N GLU A 258 16.42 4.65 0.93
CA GLU A 258 17.60 4.77 1.83
C GLU A 258 18.11 6.21 2.15
N ALA A 259 17.27 7.25 2.08
CA ALA A 259 17.58 8.59 2.56
C ALA A 259 16.40 9.21 3.33
N GLN A 260 16.65 9.79 4.51
CA GLN A 260 15.69 10.61 5.28
C GLN A 260 14.48 9.84 5.88
N SER A 261 14.54 8.52 5.89
CA SER A 261 13.39 7.66 6.11
C SER A 261 12.77 7.76 7.52
N GLU A 262 13.54 7.99 8.58
CA GLU A 262 13.00 8.18 9.94
C GLU A 262 12.22 9.50 10.08
N ALA A 263 12.76 10.62 9.58
CA ALA A 263 12.09 11.93 9.62
C ALA A 263 10.83 11.93 8.75
N GLN A 264 10.93 11.38 7.54
CA GLN A 264 9.80 11.22 6.65
C GLN A 264 8.72 10.31 7.26
N ALA A 265 9.09 9.21 7.91
CA ALA A 265 8.15 8.32 8.59
C ALA A 265 7.38 9.03 9.71
N LEU A 266 8.07 9.75 10.58
CA LEU A 266 7.43 10.51 11.66
C LEU A 266 6.50 11.58 11.10
N LEU A 267 6.93 12.29 10.06
CA LEU A 267 6.11 13.30 9.40
C LEU A 267 4.86 12.69 8.77
N ALA A 268 5.00 11.61 7.98
CA ALA A 268 3.89 10.94 7.30
C ALA A 268 2.82 10.43 8.27
N LEU A 269 3.24 9.91 9.44
CA LEU A 269 2.32 9.42 10.46
C LEU A 269 1.67 10.54 11.28
N ARG A 270 2.37 11.65 11.53
CA ARG A 270 1.88 12.75 12.39
C ARG A 270 1.07 13.78 11.64
N LEU A 271 1.40 14.04 10.38
CA LEU A 271 0.79 15.12 9.60
C LEU A 271 -0.71 14.90 9.43
N VAL A 272 -1.13 13.65 9.23
CA VAL A 272 -2.55 13.25 9.15
C VAL A 272 -2.84 12.14 10.15
N SER A 273 -2.64 12.43 11.44
CA SER A 273 -2.73 11.43 12.52
C SER A 273 -4.06 10.67 12.59
N ARG A 274 -5.17 11.27 12.14
CA ARG A 274 -6.49 10.62 12.08
C ARG A 274 -6.58 9.42 11.14
N GLN A 275 -5.59 9.23 10.26
CA GLN A 275 -5.54 8.09 9.34
C GLN A 275 -4.89 6.84 9.94
N PHE A 276 -4.25 6.96 11.10
CA PHE A 276 -3.40 5.92 11.69
C PHE A 276 -3.78 5.64 13.16
N PRO A 277 -3.62 4.40 13.65
CA PRO A 277 -3.85 4.07 15.06
C PRO A 277 -2.91 4.86 15.98
N ALA A 278 -3.50 5.62 16.91
CA ALA A 278 -2.76 6.55 17.75
C ALA A 278 -1.74 5.86 18.68
N ASP A 279 -2.06 4.66 19.17
CA ASP A 279 -1.16 3.82 19.98
C ASP A 279 0.08 3.41 19.19
N LEU A 280 -0.08 2.97 17.94
CA LEU A 280 1.02 2.62 17.04
C LEU A 280 1.86 3.84 16.67
N VAL A 281 1.23 4.97 16.35
CA VAL A 281 1.93 6.22 16.06
C VAL A 281 2.76 6.67 17.27
N SER A 282 2.21 6.55 18.49
CA SER A 282 2.94 6.87 19.73
C SER A 282 4.19 6.01 19.86
N VAL A 283 4.07 4.69 19.67
CA VAL A 283 5.21 3.76 19.73
C VAL A 283 6.29 4.17 18.73
N VAL A 284 5.92 4.47 17.48
CA VAL A 284 6.90 4.89 16.45
C VAL A 284 7.57 6.21 16.83
N CYS A 285 6.80 7.21 17.27
CA CYS A 285 7.30 8.52 17.68
C CYS A 285 8.27 8.43 18.86
N GLU A 286 7.90 7.69 19.91
CA GLU A 286 8.74 7.47 21.10
C GLU A 286 10.04 6.75 20.74
N THR A 287 10.00 5.87 19.75
CA THR A 287 11.13 5.00 19.43
C THR A 287 12.13 5.63 18.48
N LEU A 288 11.64 6.32 17.45
CA LEU A 288 12.51 7.03 16.52
C LEU A 288 12.98 8.36 17.11
N GLY A 289 12.23 8.93 18.06
CA GLY A 289 12.63 10.11 18.83
C GLY A 289 12.80 11.34 17.95
N HIS A 290 14.00 11.94 18.01
CA HIS A 290 14.40 13.06 17.17
C HIS A 290 15.30 12.53 16.05
N PRO A 291 14.74 12.24 14.86
CA PRO A 291 15.55 11.77 13.74
C PRO A 291 16.52 12.88 13.33
N VAL A 292 17.60 12.48 12.67
CA VAL A 292 18.51 13.43 12.02
C VAL A 292 17.69 14.30 11.06
N PRO A 293 17.82 15.63 11.11
CA PRO A 293 17.13 16.52 10.18
C PRO A 293 17.40 16.08 8.74
N PRO A 294 16.43 16.27 7.83
CA PRO A 294 16.69 16.04 6.42
C PRO A 294 17.89 16.90 5.98
N PRO A 295 18.78 16.37 5.12
CA PRO A 295 19.88 17.16 4.58
C PRO A 295 19.32 18.38 3.87
N ALA A 296 20.07 19.47 3.98
CA ALA A 296 19.82 20.74 3.31
C ALA A 296 19.38 20.54 1.85
N THR A 297 18.33 21.27 1.46
CA THR A 297 17.84 21.26 0.08
C THR A 297 18.31 22.51 -0.66
N GLN A 298 18.63 22.33 -1.95
CA GLN A 298 18.94 23.45 -2.85
C GLN A 298 17.68 24.02 -3.53
N GLN A 299 16.49 23.48 -3.23
CA GLN A 299 15.24 23.99 -3.79
C GLN A 299 14.99 25.43 -3.34
N ASP A 300 14.58 26.29 -4.28
CA ASP A 300 14.24 27.68 -3.98
C ASP A 300 13.07 27.72 -2.97
N PRO A 301 13.23 28.30 -1.77
CA PRO A 301 12.17 28.40 -0.80
C PRO A 301 10.91 29.11 -1.33
N ARG A 302 11.06 30.01 -2.31
CA ARG A 302 9.92 30.66 -2.97
C ARG A 302 9.13 29.68 -3.84
N GLU A 303 9.77 28.67 -4.42
CA GLU A 303 9.08 27.59 -5.13
C GLU A 303 8.31 26.69 -4.17
N LEU A 304 8.90 26.37 -3.02
CA LEU A 304 8.24 25.59 -1.97
C LEU A 304 6.99 26.33 -1.44
N CYS A 305 7.08 27.63 -1.16
CA CYS A 305 5.93 28.42 -0.74
C CYS A 305 4.84 28.51 -1.82
N ARG A 306 5.22 28.68 -3.10
CA ARG A 306 4.25 28.63 -4.22
C ARG A 306 3.55 27.28 -4.31
N ALA A 307 4.29 26.19 -4.16
CA ALA A 307 3.75 24.83 -4.13
C ALA A 307 2.78 24.61 -2.95
N ALA A 308 3.13 25.11 -1.77
CA ALA A 308 2.27 25.06 -0.60
C ALA A 308 0.95 25.83 -0.81
N GLN A 309 1.04 27.04 -1.38
CA GLN A 309 -0.12 27.86 -1.71
C GLN A 309 -1.03 27.18 -2.75
N ASP A 310 -0.45 26.54 -3.76
CA ASP A 310 -1.22 25.76 -4.75
C ASP A 310 -1.99 24.62 -4.08
N ILE A 311 -1.33 23.81 -3.24
CA ILE A 311 -1.99 22.73 -2.48
C ILE A 311 -3.11 23.27 -1.59
N TYR A 312 -2.86 24.38 -0.88
CA TYR A 312 -3.87 25.04 -0.05
C TYR A 312 -5.10 25.43 -0.85
N LEU A 313 -4.93 26.15 -1.95
CA LEU A 313 -6.03 26.64 -2.79
C LEU A 313 -6.84 25.48 -3.37
N ARG A 314 -6.18 24.41 -3.80
CA ARG A 314 -6.82 23.20 -4.33
C ARG A 314 -7.68 22.50 -3.29
N LEU A 315 -7.14 22.28 -2.09
CA LEU A 315 -7.87 21.67 -0.98
C LEU A 315 -9.04 22.54 -0.53
N GLN A 316 -8.84 23.87 -0.47
CA GLN A 316 -9.89 24.82 -0.11
C GLN A 316 -11.02 24.85 -1.16
N ASN A 317 -10.69 24.93 -2.45
CA ASN A 317 -11.69 24.89 -3.52
C ASN A 317 -12.44 23.55 -3.54
N CYS A 318 -11.73 22.43 -3.34
CA CYS A 318 -12.34 21.10 -3.25
C CYS A 318 -13.32 21.03 -2.06
N LYS A 319 -12.92 21.55 -0.89
CA LYS A 319 -13.76 21.65 0.29
C LYS A 319 -15.02 22.48 0.01
N ASP A 320 -14.88 23.64 -0.61
CA ASP A 320 -16.02 24.53 -0.89
C ASP A 320 -17.00 23.89 -1.87
N ALA A 321 -16.50 23.22 -2.91
CA ALA A 321 -17.32 22.41 -3.82
C ALA A 321 -18.05 21.27 -3.07
N ALA A 322 -17.35 20.60 -2.15
CA ALA A 322 -17.92 19.55 -1.32
C ALA A 322 -19.04 20.07 -0.39
N VAL A 323 -18.86 21.23 0.24
CA VAL A 323 -19.87 21.90 1.06
C VAL A 323 -21.10 22.30 0.23
N GLN A 324 -20.89 22.83 -0.98
CA GLN A 324 -21.98 23.17 -1.90
C GLN A 324 -22.80 21.93 -2.27
N THR A 325 -22.14 20.84 -2.68
CA THR A 325 -22.83 19.58 -3.01
C THR A 325 -23.55 18.98 -1.79
N HIS A 326 -22.92 19.01 -0.61
CA HIS A 326 -23.53 18.54 0.64
C HIS A 326 -24.80 19.31 1.01
N SER A 327 -24.81 20.63 0.79
CA SER A 327 -25.93 21.52 1.13
C SER A 327 -27.02 21.57 0.07
N ASN A 328 -26.79 20.99 -1.12
CA ASN A 328 -27.75 21.00 -2.21
C ASN A 328 -28.86 19.95 -1.99
N HIS A 329 -30.02 20.38 -1.50
CA HIS A 329 -31.15 19.49 -1.20
C HIS A 329 -31.72 18.73 -2.41
N ASP A 330 -31.42 19.14 -3.64
CA ASP A 330 -31.82 18.44 -4.87
C ASP A 330 -30.95 17.20 -5.15
N MET A 331 -29.78 17.09 -4.53
CA MET A 331 -28.89 15.93 -4.69
C MET A 331 -29.36 14.72 -3.86
N PRO A 332 -29.13 13.48 -4.31
CA PRO A 332 -29.39 12.28 -3.53
C PRO A 332 -28.69 12.30 -2.16
N TRP A 333 -29.30 11.71 -1.14
CA TRP A 333 -28.72 11.67 0.21
C TRP A 333 -27.31 11.06 0.22
N SER A 334 -27.08 9.98 -0.52
CA SER A 334 -25.78 9.30 -0.62
C SER A 334 -24.69 10.23 -1.17
N VAL A 335 -25.01 11.00 -2.21
CA VAL A 335 -24.13 12.02 -2.79
C VAL A 335 -23.82 13.13 -1.78
N ARG A 336 -24.85 13.68 -1.12
CA ARG A 336 -24.65 14.72 -0.10
C ARG A 336 -23.84 14.23 1.09
N HIS A 337 -24.11 13.01 1.54
CA HIS A 337 -23.40 12.39 2.66
C HIS A 337 -21.92 12.21 2.31
N PHE A 338 -21.61 11.67 1.13
CA PHE A 338 -20.23 11.50 0.69
C PHE A 338 -19.52 12.84 0.47
N ALA A 339 -20.19 13.84 -0.12
CA ALA A 339 -19.64 15.19 -0.22
C ALA A 339 -19.32 15.81 1.16
N GLY A 340 -20.17 15.57 2.17
CA GLY A 340 -19.89 15.94 3.55
C GLY A 340 -18.59 15.32 4.07
N ARG A 341 -18.37 14.02 3.80
CA ARG A 341 -17.12 13.32 4.14
C ARG A 341 -15.91 13.90 3.43
N VAL A 342 -16.01 14.22 2.13
CA VAL A 342 -14.92 14.86 1.37
C VAL A 342 -14.53 16.21 2.01
N SER A 343 -15.50 17.03 2.42
CA SER A 343 -15.24 18.29 3.13
C SER A 343 -14.48 18.08 4.46
N GLU A 344 -14.83 17.05 5.22
CA GLU A 344 -14.12 16.68 6.46
C GLU A 344 -12.67 16.25 6.20
N LEU A 345 -12.45 15.46 5.14
CA LEU A 345 -11.11 15.03 4.72
C LEU A 345 -10.26 16.23 4.25
N CYS A 346 -10.81 17.10 3.40
CA CYS A 346 -10.13 18.35 3.00
C CYS A 346 -9.79 19.21 4.21
N THR A 347 -10.71 19.33 5.18
CA THR A 347 -10.46 20.09 6.41
C THR A 347 -9.31 19.50 7.21
N THR A 348 -9.21 18.18 7.30
CA THR A 348 -8.09 17.51 7.99
C THR A 348 -6.75 17.82 7.32
N LEU A 349 -6.68 17.78 5.98
CA LEU A 349 -5.47 18.12 5.23
C LEU A 349 -5.10 19.61 5.33
N LEU A 350 -6.09 20.51 5.33
CA LEU A 350 -5.87 21.95 5.53
C LEU A 350 -5.34 22.25 6.93
N VAL A 351 -5.85 21.57 7.97
CA VAL A 351 -5.32 21.68 9.33
C VAL A 351 -3.89 21.18 9.40
N ALA A 352 -3.58 20.07 8.74
CA ALA A 352 -2.23 19.53 8.65
C ALA A 352 -1.25 20.51 7.98
N LEU A 353 -1.66 21.12 6.87
CA LEU A 353 -0.89 22.15 6.16
C LEU A 353 -0.68 23.41 7.00
N ASN A 354 -1.67 23.84 7.79
CA ASN A 354 -1.50 24.95 8.73
C ASN A 354 -0.51 24.59 9.86
N ALA A 355 -0.62 23.37 10.39
CA ALA A 355 0.20 22.88 11.49
C ALA A 355 1.67 22.68 11.10
N SER A 356 1.99 22.51 9.82
CA SER A 356 3.38 22.47 9.33
C SER A 356 4.08 23.83 9.38
N GLY A 357 3.34 24.92 9.66
CA GLY A 357 3.89 26.27 9.74
C GLY A 357 4.08 26.96 8.39
N VAL A 358 3.88 26.27 7.26
CA VAL A 358 4.14 26.84 5.93
C VAL A 358 3.27 28.06 5.62
N MET A 359 2.05 28.11 6.15
CA MET A 359 1.13 29.22 5.88
C MET A 359 1.63 30.54 6.50
N PHE A 360 2.41 30.49 7.58
CA PHE A 360 3.07 31.68 8.14
C PHE A 360 4.18 32.18 7.22
N LEU A 361 4.91 31.27 6.56
CA LEU A 361 6.00 31.61 5.64
C LEU A 361 5.49 32.25 4.33
N ILE A 362 4.31 31.83 3.86
CA ILE A 362 3.68 32.42 2.66
C ILE A 362 3.22 33.86 2.90
N ALA A 363 2.80 34.19 4.13
CA ALA A 363 2.27 35.51 4.47
C ALA A 363 3.34 36.61 4.53
N ASP A 364 4.61 36.25 4.71
CA ASP A 364 5.75 37.18 4.83
C ASP A 364 6.71 37.04 3.64
N ALA A 365 6.21 37.28 2.43
CA ALA A 365 6.93 37.01 1.20
C ALA A 365 8.25 37.81 1.01
N GLU A 366 8.44 38.89 1.77
CA GLU A 366 9.64 39.74 1.70
C GLU A 366 10.85 39.18 2.48
N THR A 367 10.64 38.26 3.43
CA THR A 367 11.70 37.65 4.26
C THR A 367 12.15 36.25 3.79
N LEU A 368 11.51 35.69 2.75
CA LEU A 368 11.80 34.37 2.16
C LEU A 368 13.24 34.17 1.65
N GLY A 369 14.00 35.25 1.44
CA GLY A 369 15.37 35.19 0.90
C GLY A 369 16.42 34.58 1.83
N ALA A 370 16.06 34.25 3.08
CA ALA A 370 16.96 33.70 4.08
C ALA A 370 16.33 32.53 4.88
N LEU A 371 15.45 31.75 4.26
CA LEU A 371 15.01 30.50 4.90
C LEU A 371 16.21 29.58 5.09
N ASP A 372 16.38 29.10 6.33
CA ASP A 372 17.40 28.12 6.68
C ASP A 372 17.25 26.87 5.80
N GLU A 373 18.37 26.32 5.34
CA GLU A 373 18.38 25.13 4.48
C GLU A 373 17.72 23.92 5.17
N GLU A 374 17.77 23.84 6.51
CA GLU A 374 17.07 22.82 7.30
C GLU A 374 15.55 23.03 7.27
N ILE A 375 15.07 24.26 7.42
CA ILE A 375 13.64 24.61 7.35
C ILE A 375 13.10 24.33 5.94
N ALA A 376 13.88 24.66 4.91
CA ALA A 376 13.52 24.37 3.53
C ALA A 376 13.40 22.85 3.28
N ALA A 377 14.27 22.04 3.88
CA ALA A 377 14.24 20.58 3.75
C ALA A 377 13.03 19.95 4.47
N GLU A 378 12.69 20.41 5.69
CA GLU A 378 11.47 19.98 6.39
C GLU A 378 10.19 20.38 5.64
N LEU A 379 10.19 21.58 5.04
CA LEU A 379 9.09 22.04 4.23
C LEU A 379 8.92 21.18 2.97
N GLN A 380 10.01 20.86 2.29
CA GLN A 380 9.99 19.99 1.11
C GLN A 380 9.38 18.61 1.45
N LEU A 381 9.77 18.01 2.58
CA LEU A 381 9.19 16.74 3.04
C LEU A 381 7.69 16.87 3.34
N SER A 382 7.28 17.95 4.01
CA SER A 382 5.87 18.21 4.33
C SER A 382 5.03 18.36 3.06
N LEU A 383 5.54 19.05 2.06
CA LEU A 383 4.86 19.23 0.78
C LEU A 383 4.81 17.94 -0.04
N ARG A 384 5.87 17.13 0.00
CA ARG A 384 5.87 15.79 -0.60
C ARG A 384 4.74 14.95 -0.03
N GLU A 385 4.61 14.92 1.29
CA GLU A 385 3.57 14.15 1.99
C GLU A 385 2.16 14.69 1.68
N LEU A 386 1.96 16.01 1.74
CA LEU A 386 0.65 16.62 1.47
C LEU A 386 0.20 16.43 0.02
N ARG A 387 1.13 16.50 -0.95
CA ARG A 387 0.84 16.15 -2.35
C ARG A 387 0.36 14.71 -2.46
N TRP A 388 1.08 13.77 -1.83
CA TRP A 388 0.68 12.37 -1.82
C TRP A 388 -0.72 12.18 -1.23
N ARG A 389 -1.02 12.80 -0.08
CA ARG A 389 -2.35 12.73 0.55
C ARG A 389 -3.45 13.37 -0.29
N SER A 390 -3.17 14.48 -0.98
CA SER A 390 -4.10 15.12 -1.92
C SER A 390 -4.42 14.18 -3.08
N THR A 391 -3.42 13.51 -3.64
CA THR A 391 -3.61 12.48 -4.68
C THR A 391 -4.44 11.30 -4.16
N MET A 392 -4.21 10.87 -2.92
CA MET A 392 -5.02 9.81 -2.29
C MET A 392 -6.48 10.23 -2.06
N LEU A 393 -6.74 11.50 -1.72
CA LEU A 393 -8.09 12.03 -1.62
C LEU A 393 -8.79 12.05 -2.99
N LEU A 394 -8.11 12.52 -4.04
CA LEU A 394 -8.61 12.47 -5.42
C LEU A 394 -9.00 11.03 -5.81
N ARG A 395 -8.10 10.08 -5.54
CA ARG A 395 -8.30 8.64 -5.76
C ARG A 395 -9.48 8.07 -4.97
N HIS A 396 -9.64 8.49 -3.72
CA HIS A 396 -10.78 8.09 -2.88
C HIS A 396 -12.10 8.57 -3.48
N ILE A 397 -12.18 9.85 -3.90
CA ILE A 397 -13.37 10.40 -4.56
C ILE A 397 -13.68 9.62 -5.84
N TRP A 398 -12.67 9.32 -6.67
CA TRP A 398 -12.85 8.53 -7.88
C TRP A 398 -13.34 7.09 -7.67
N LEU A 399 -12.86 6.44 -6.61
CA LEU A 399 -13.29 5.08 -6.25
C LEU A 399 -14.75 5.10 -5.82
N GLU A 400 -15.12 5.98 -4.89
CA GLU A 400 -16.48 6.05 -4.35
C GLU A 400 -17.49 6.59 -5.37
N ALA A 401 -17.18 7.69 -6.06
CA ALA A 401 -18.04 8.23 -7.12
C ALA A 401 -18.17 7.25 -8.31
N GLY A 402 -17.17 6.39 -8.48
CA GLY A 402 -17.14 5.31 -9.47
C GLY A 402 -17.97 4.08 -9.15
N ARG A 403 -18.32 3.86 -7.87
CA ARG A 403 -19.33 2.85 -7.52
C ARG A 403 -20.63 3.29 -8.18
N GLN A 404 -21.31 2.37 -8.87
CA GLN A 404 -22.43 2.62 -9.80
C GLN A 404 -23.66 3.36 -9.19
N GLU A 405 -23.58 3.80 -7.95
CA GLU A 405 -24.64 4.39 -7.15
C GLU A 405 -24.45 5.88 -6.87
N LEU A 406 -23.22 6.42 -7.01
CA LEU A 406 -22.95 7.85 -6.72
C LEU A 406 -22.85 8.71 -7.98
N GLY A 407 -22.20 8.23 -9.04
CA GLY A 407 -22.07 8.95 -10.32
C GLY A 407 -21.01 10.06 -10.31
N LEU A 408 -20.00 9.95 -11.20
CA LEU A 408 -18.87 10.89 -11.29
C LEU A 408 -19.29 12.34 -11.51
N MET A 409 -20.37 12.58 -12.27
CA MET A 409 -20.86 13.92 -12.60
C MET A 409 -21.15 14.80 -11.39
N HIS A 410 -21.50 14.20 -10.24
CA HIS A 410 -21.81 14.95 -9.02
C HIS A 410 -20.55 15.44 -8.29
N PHE A 411 -19.37 14.96 -8.68
CA PHE A 411 -18.09 15.21 -8.02
C PHE A 411 -17.05 15.86 -8.95
N GLU A 412 -17.39 16.18 -10.20
CA GLU A 412 -16.47 16.77 -11.20
C GLU A 412 -15.76 18.01 -10.67
N ALA A 413 -16.50 18.94 -10.03
CA ALA A 413 -15.90 20.15 -9.46
C ALA A 413 -14.85 19.83 -8.37
N MET A 414 -15.09 18.82 -7.54
CA MET A 414 -14.14 18.40 -6.50
C MET A 414 -12.89 17.74 -7.10
N LEU A 415 -13.08 16.90 -8.13
CA LEU A 415 -12.01 16.21 -8.84
C LEU A 415 -11.09 17.19 -9.59
N GLN A 416 -11.67 18.16 -10.29
CA GLN A 416 -10.94 19.20 -11.01
C GLN A 416 -10.05 20.04 -10.09
N CYS A 417 -10.48 20.28 -8.84
CA CYS A 417 -9.67 21.01 -7.87
C CYS A 417 -8.38 20.26 -7.51
N LEU A 418 -8.42 18.92 -7.42
CA LEU A 418 -7.31 18.12 -6.92
C LEU A 418 -6.36 17.60 -8.01
N LEU A 419 -6.72 17.73 -9.29
CA LEU A 419 -5.88 17.29 -10.40
C LEU A 419 -4.63 18.16 -10.58
N PRO A 420 -3.44 17.58 -10.81
CA PRO A 420 -2.22 18.35 -11.05
C PRO A 420 -2.39 19.36 -12.20
N VAL A 421 -1.72 20.53 -12.13
CA VAL A 421 -1.78 21.59 -13.17
C VAL A 421 -1.47 21.03 -14.58
N GLN A 422 -0.64 20.00 -14.68
CA GLN A 422 -0.22 19.39 -15.96
C GLN A 422 -1.25 18.40 -16.55
N ASP A 423 -2.26 17.98 -15.78
CA ASP A 423 -3.25 16.97 -16.18
C ASP A 423 -4.69 17.55 -16.31
N ALA A 424 -4.85 18.87 -16.15
CA ALA A 424 -6.16 19.53 -16.21
C ALA A 424 -6.81 19.48 -17.61
N ASP A 425 -6.02 19.24 -18.66
CA ASP A 425 -6.48 19.10 -20.05
C ASP A 425 -6.83 17.63 -20.43
N ALA A 426 -6.72 16.69 -19.49
CA ALA A 426 -6.97 15.25 -19.71
C ALA A 426 -8.28 14.72 -19.09
N VAL A 427 -9.10 15.61 -18.52
CA VAL A 427 -10.47 15.33 -18.01
C VAL A 427 -11.47 15.63 -19.10
#